data_AF-A0A345EHC0-F1
#
_entry.id   AF-A0A345EHC0-F1
#
_cell.length_a   1.000
_cell.length_b   1.000
_cell.length_c   1.000
_cell.angle_alpha   90.00
_cell.angle_beta   90.00
_cell.angle_gamma   90.00
#
_symmetry.space_group_name_H-M   'P 1'
#
loop_
_entity.id
_entity.type
_entity.pdbx_description
1 polymer ?
#
loop_
_entity_poly.entity_id
_entity_poly.type
_entity_poly.pdbx_seq_one_letter_code
_entity_poly.pdbx_strand_id
1 'polypeptide(L)'
;MAGRKPTVSDEEILHVLSESDDPFLTTTEVAEQVDLSQPGMLKRLRDLEDAGYIDNKKAGNSNTWWITDIGRQIYDEEGEKNK
;
A
#
# COMPACT_ATOMS: atom_id res chain seq x y z
N MET A 1 -2.22 12.85 -26.73
CA MET A 1 -2.52 11.48 -26.25
C MET A 1 -2.80 11.59 -24.76
N ALA A 2 -4.06 11.47 -24.35
CA ALA A 2 -4.43 11.54 -22.93
C ALA A 2 -4.47 10.11 -22.38
N GLY A 3 -3.31 9.61 -21.93
CA GLY A 3 -3.25 8.36 -21.17
C GLY A 3 -3.27 8.70 -19.69
N ARG A 4 -4.46 8.83 -19.08
CA ARG A 4 -4.53 8.82 -17.61
C ARG A 4 -4.27 7.38 -17.19
N LYS A 5 -3.05 7.11 -16.72
CA LYS A 5 -2.71 5.85 -16.06
C LYS A 5 -3.61 5.64 -14.84
N PRO A 6 -3.96 4.39 -14.50
CA PRO A 6 -4.78 4.08 -13.32
C PRO A 6 -4.17 4.78 -12.12
N THR A 7 -4.98 5.62 -11.47
CA THR A 7 -4.54 6.33 -10.28
C THR A 7 -4.70 5.33 -9.15
N VAL A 8 -3.66 4.55 -8.87
CA VAL A 8 -3.65 3.59 -7.76
C VAL A 8 -4.04 4.34 -6.49
N SER A 9 -5.19 3.98 -5.93
CA SER A 9 -5.72 4.60 -4.72
C SER A 9 -4.94 4.10 -3.49
N ASP A 10 -5.04 4.86 -2.41
CA ASP A 10 -4.47 4.45 -1.13
C ASP A 10 -5.13 3.18 -0.60
N GLU A 11 -6.44 3.05 -0.78
CA GLU A 11 -7.22 1.85 -0.46
C GLU A 11 -6.71 0.61 -1.19
N GLU A 12 -6.37 0.73 -2.47
CA GLU A 12 -5.85 -0.40 -3.26
C GLU A 12 -4.49 -0.88 -2.72
N ILE A 13 -3.65 0.05 -2.27
CA ILE A 13 -2.36 -0.28 -1.63
C ILE A 13 -2.58 -0.96 -0.28
N LEU A 14 -3.52 -0.45 0.53
CA LEU A 14 -3.87 -1.05 1.82
C LEU A 14 -4.47 -2.46 1.64
N HIS A 15 -5.29 -2.64 0.60
CA HIS A 15 -5.88 -3.93 0.25
C HIS A 15 -4.79 -4.96 -0.07
N VAL A 16 -3.81 -4.60 -0.91
CA VAL A 16 -2.67 -5.47 -1.25
C VAL A 16 -1.90 -5.91 -0.01
N LEU A 17 -1.66 -4.99 0.94
CA LEU A 17 -0.96 -5.30 2.18
C LEU A 17 -1.81 -6.14 3.16
N SER A 18 -3.13 -6.03 3.10
CA SER A 18 -4.05 -6.77 3.98
C SER A 18 -4.35 -8.19 3.49
N GLU A 19 -4.49 -8.37 2.16
CA GLU A 19 -4.83 -9.65 1.53
C GLU A 19 -3.62 -10.55 1.25
N SER A 20 -2.40 -10.00 1.38
CA SER A 20 -1.20 -10.80 1.22
C SER A 20 -1.09 -11.86 2.33
N ASP A 21 -0.75 -13.10 1.95
CA ASP A 21 -0.43 -14.18 2.91
C ASP A 21 0.89 -13.88 3.66
N ASP A 22 1.76 -13.06 3.05
CA ASP A 22 3.02 -12.66 3.64
C ASP A 22 2.80 -11.62 4.76
N PRO A 23 3.50 -11.75 5.90
CA PRO A 23 3.35 -10.81 7.02
C PRO A 23 3.83 -9.40 6.69
N PHE A 24 4.63 -9.24 5.63
CA PHE A 24 5.13 -7.97 5.14
C PHE A 24 5.52 -8.10 3.66
N LEU A 25 5.45 -7.00 2.93
CA LEU A 25 5.89 -6.90 1.54
C LEU A 25 6.98 -5.84 1.38
N THR A 26 7.86 -6.02 0.40
CA THR A 26 8.78 -4.97 -0.03
C THR A 26 8.10 -3.97 -0.95
N THR A 27 8.69 -2.79 -1.12
CA THR A 27 8.18 -1.78 -2.06
C THR A 27 8.03 -2.33 -3.49
N THR A 28 8.92 -3.22 -3.92
CA THR A 28 8.85 -3.83 -5.25
C THR A 28 7.62 -4.73 -5.36
N GLU A 29 7.39 -5.61 -4.39
CA GLU A 29 6.27 -6.54 -4.41
C GLU A 29 4.94 -5.79 -4.45
N VAL A 30 4.77 -4.75 -3.62
CA VAL A 30 3.56 -3.92 -3.64
C VAL A 30 3.39 -3.21 -5.00
N ALA A 31 4.48 -2.68 -5.57
CA ALA A 31 4.45 -1.98 -6.85
C ALA A 31 4.05 -2.90 -8.01
N GLU A 32 4.52 -4.15 -7.99
CA GLU A 32 4.20 -5.18 -8.99
C GLU A 32 2.73 -5.60 -8.95
N GLN A 33 2.09 -5.59 -7.78
CA GLN A 33 0.67 -5.97 -7.67
C GLN A 33 -0.29 -4.96 -8.31
N VAL A 34 0.09 -3.68 -8.41
CA VAL A 34 -0.77 -2.58 -8.88
C VAL A 34 -0.22 -1.86 -10.12
N ASP A 35 0.77 -2.48 -10.79
CA ASP A 35 1.44 -1.96 -12.00
C ASP A 35 1.93 -0.49 -11.85
N LEU A 36 2.44 -0.14 -10.65
CA LEU A 36 3.01 1.17 -10.37
C LEU A 36 4.54 1.12 -10.43
N SER A 37 5.18 2.25 -10.76
CA SER A 37 6.64 2.31 -10.66
C SER A 37 7.10 2.24 -9.21
N GLN A 38 8.21 1.54 -8.96
CA GLN A 38 8.76 1.41 -7.61
C GLN A 38 9.04 2.76 -6.91
N PRO A 39 9.60 3.82 -7.57
CA PRO A 39 9.75 5.13 -6.92
C PRO A 39 8.40 5.80 -6.62
N GLY A 40 7.40 5.59 -7.49
CA GLY A 40 6.04 6.06 -7.25
C GLY A 40 5.42 5.37 -6.05
N MET A 41 5.54 4.04 -5.98
CA MET A 41 5.07 3.23 -4.85
C MET A 41 5.75 3.61 -3.54
N LEU A 42 7.08 3.79 -3.55
CA LEU A 42 7.82 4.20 -2.36
C LEU A 42 7.27 5.49 -1.78
N LYS A 43 6.97 6.48 -2.63
CA LYS A 43 6.36 7.74 -2.19
C LYS A 43 5.01 7.51 -1.53
N ARG A 44 4.12 6.73 -2.16
CA ARG A 44 2.78 6.44 -1.64
C ARG A 44 2.83 5.71 -0.31
N LEU A 45 3.71 4.72 -0.18
CA LEU A 45 3.93 4.00 1.08
C LEU A 45 4.44 4.92 2.20
N ARG A 46 5.30 5.89 1.89
CA ARG A 46 5.73 6.89 2.87
C ARG A 46 4.57 7.79 3.30
N ASP A 47 3.75 8.26 2.35
CA ASP A 47 2.57 9.08 2.67
C ASP A 47 1.58 8.30 3.58
N LEU A 48 1.40 7.00 3.36
CA LEU A 48 0.57 6.12 4.20
C LEU A 48 1.17 5.84 5.58
N GLU A 49 2.49 5.73 5.68
CA GLU A 49 3.23 5.60 6.94
C GLU A 49 3.10 6.87 7.79
N ASP A 50 3.28 8.04 7.18
CA ASP A 50 3.09 9.33 7.85
C ASP A 50 1.66 9.50 8.39
N ALA A 51 0.67 8.90 7.72
CA ALA A 51 -0.72 8.85 8.19
C ALA A 51 -1.00 7.75 9.23
N GLY A 52 -0.05 6.84 9.48
CA GLY A 52 -0.17 5.76 10.45
C GLY A 52 -0.94 4.52 9.97
N TYR A 53 -1.29 4.44 8.68
CA TYR A 53 -2.05 3.32 8.12
C TYR A 53 -1.20 2.09 7.86
N ILE A 54 0.08 2.30 7.59
CA ILE A 54 1.06 1.23 7.43
C ILE A 54 2.27 1.56 8.28
N ASP A 55 3.07 0.55 8.58
CA ASP A 55 4.34 0.73 9.24
C ASP A 55 5.44 0.06 8.41
N ASN A 56 6.68 0.42 8.67
CA ASN A 56 7.81 -0.15 7.97
C ASN A 56 8.98 -0.49 8.86
N LYS A 57 9.84 -1.31 8.29
CA LYS A 57 11.18 -1.55 8.82
C LYS A 57 12.15 -1.71 7.68
N LYS A 58 13.36 -1.22 7.91
CA LYS A 58 14.49 -1.51 7.03
C LYS A 58 14.99 -2.93 7.29
N ALA A 59 14.92 -3.79 6.27
CA ALA A 59 15.46 -5.15 6.27
C ALA A 59 16.58 -5.24 5.21
N GLY A 60 17.84 -5.24 5.68
CA GLY A 60 18.99 -5.16 4.78
C GLY A 60 18.99 -3.86 3.96
N ASN A 61 18.89 -4.00 2.64
CA ASN A 61 18.88 -2.87 1.68
C ASN A 61 17.47 -2.45 1.24
N SER A 62 16.43 -3.12 1.72
CA SER A 62 15.04 -2.87 1.33
C SER A 62 14.19 -2.46 2.53
N ASN A 63 13.09 -1.76 2.29
CA ASN A 63 12.05 -1.52 3.29
C ASN A 63 10.97 -2.60 3.14
N THR A 64 10.57 -3.17 4.27
CA THR A 64 9.42 -4.06 4.40
C THR A 64 8.27 -3.27 5.02
N TRP A 65 7.06 -3.50 4.52
CA TRP A 65 5.84 -2.75 4.81
C TRP A 65 4.75 -3.72 5.24
N TRP A 66 3.95 -3.30 6.21
CA TRP A 66 2.77 -4.05 6.64
C TRP A 66 1.67 -3.07 7.09
N ILE A 67 0.43 -3.50 6.96
CA ILE A 67 -0.72 -2.70 7.39
C ILE A 67 -0.82 -2.67 8.92
N THR A 68 -1.15 -1.51 9.48
CA THR A 68 -1.42 -1.34 10.93
C THR A 68 -2.88 -1.63 11.24
N ASP A 69 -3.22 -1.71 12.52
CA ASP A 69 -4.62 -1.82 12.95
C ASP A 69 -5.46 -0.63 12.48
N ILE A 70 -4.88 0.59 12.47
CA ILE A 70 -5.55 1.80 11.97
C ILE A 70 -5.80 1.68 10.47
N GLY A 71 -4.80 1.23 9.70
CA GLY A 71 -4.96 1.01 8.26
C GLY A 71 -6.04 -0.02 7.93
N ARG A 72 -6.12 -1.12 8.69
CA ARG A 72 -7.16 -2.15 8.52
C ARG A 72 -8.56 -1.57 8.80
N GLN A 73 -8.73 -0.80 9.87
CA GLN A 73 -10.01 -0.17 10.21
C GLN A 73 -10.52 0.74 9.09
N ILE A 74 -9.65 1.58 8.53
CA ILE A 74 -10.02 2.49 7.43
C ILE A 74 -10.38 1.71 6.16
N TYR A 75 -9.61 0.67 5.85
CA TYR A 75 -9.89 -0.21 4.71
C TYR A 75 -11.27 -0.90 4.84
N ASP A 76 -11.57 -1.45 6.03
CA ASP A 76 -12.84 -2.15 6.28
C ASP A 76 -14.05 -1.19 6.27
N GLU A 77 -13.90 0.03 6.81
CA GLU A 77 -14.97 1.04 6.87
C GLU A 77 -15.36 1.61 5.50
N GLU A 78 -14.41 1.79 4.58
CA GLU A 78 -14.69 2.24 3.21
C GLU A 78 -15.30 1.12 2.34
N GLY A 79 -14.94 -0.14 2.61
CA GLY A 79 -15.55 -1.32 1.98
C GLY A 79 -17.05 -1.48 2.28
N GLU A 80 -17.54 -0.99 3.43
CA GLU A 80 -18.97 -0.99 3.77
C GLU A 80 -19.78 0.13 3.11
N LYS A 81 -19.16 1.25 2.72
CA LYS A 81 -19.88 2.37 2.08
C LYS A 81 -20.13 2.19 0.59
N ASN A 82 -19.49 1.22 -0.04
CA ASN A 82 -19.59 0.93 -1.47
C ASN A 82 -20.41 -0.34 -1.78
N LYS A 83 -21.12 -0.89 -0.79
CA LYS A 83 -21.97 -2.09 -0.91
C LYS A 83 -23.46 -1.76 -0.94
#